data_AF-A0A3C1UFY7-F1
#
_entry.id   AF-A0A3C1UFY7-F1
#
_cell.length_a   1.000
_cell.length_b   1.000
_cell.length_c   1.000
_cell.angle_alpha   90.00
_cell.angle_beta   90.00
_cell.angle_gamma   90.00
#
_symmetry.space_group_name_H-M   'P 1'
#
loop_
_entity.id
_entity.type
_entity.pdbx_description
1 polymer ?
#
loop_
_entity_poly.entity_id
_entity_poly.type
_entity_poly.pdbx_seq_one_letter_code
_entity_poly.pdbx_strand_id
1 'polypeptide(L)' 'MRYLKIVPGTSVDGPGLRTSVYFAGCSHHCHGCHNEHSWDFMGGEQIAP' A
#
# COMPACT_ATOMS: atom_id res chain seq x y z
N MET A 1 -0.28 12.75 -0.53
CA MET A 1 -0.11 11.30 -0.77
C MET A 1 0.38 10.67 0.52
N ARG A 2 -0.18 9.52 0.91
CA ARG A 2 0.13 8.85 2.18
C ARG A 2 0.49 7.39 1.91
N TYR A 3 1.40 6.83 2.71
CA TYR A 3 1.77 5.42 2.61
C TYR A 3 1.38 4.66 3.88
N LEU A 4 1.05 3.38 3.72
CA LEU A 4 0.71 2.47 4.81
C LEU A 4 1.93 1.67 5.26
N LYS A 5 2.74 1.22 4.30
CA LYS A 5 3.88 0.34 4.57
C LYS A 5 4.92 0.44 3.46
N ILE A 6 6.19 0.39 3.86
CA ILE A 6 7.33 0.20 2.97
C ILE A 6 7.94 -1.15 3.31
N VAL A 7 8.02 -2.06 2.34
CA VAL A 7 8.57 -3.40 2.51
C VAL A 7 9.80 -3.54 1.63
N PRO A 8 11.02 -3.48 2.21
CA PRO A 8 12.26 -3.69 1.46
C PRO A 8 12.49 -5.18 1.20
N GLY A 9 13.08 -5.52 0.05
CA GLY A 9 13.53 -6.87 -0.26
C GLY A 9 12.44 -7.93 -0.39
N THR A 10 11.21 -7.56 -0.76
CA THR A 10 10.13 -8.51 -1.02
C THR A 10 10.35 -9.24 -2.34
N SER A 11 10.13 -10.56 -2.34
CA SER A 11 10.16 -11.44 -3.52
C SER A 11 8.77 -11.81 -4.03
N VAL A 12 7.71 -11.37 -3.33
CA VAL A 12 6.32 -11.76 -3.63
C VAL A 12 5.55 -10.70 -4.42
N ASP A 13 6.07 -9.47 -4.48
CA ASP A 13 5.46 -8.36 -5.22
C ASP A 13 6.09 -8.12 -6.61
N GLY A 14 6.68 -9.17 -7.19
CA GLY A 14 7.23 -9.17 -8.54
C GLY A 14 8.55 -9.93 -8.68
N PRO A 15 9.09 -10.06 -9.90
CA PRO A 15 10.33 -10.81 -10.12
C PRO A 15 11.56 -10.17 -9.46
N GLY A 16 12.34 -10.99 -8.76
CA GLY A 16 13.54 -10.57 -8.01
C GLY A 16 13.20 -9.96 -6.65
N LEU A 17 14.20 -9.35 -6.00
CA LEU A 17 13.98 -8.58 -4.77
C LEU A 17 13.58 -7.15 -5.10
N ARG A 18 12.47 -6.69 -4.50
CA ARG A 18 11.90 -5.37 -4.72
C ARG A 18 11.67 -4.64 -3.41
N THR A 19 11.59 -3.32 -3.50
CA THR A 19 11.01 -2.52 -2.42
C THR A 19 9.60 -2.15 -2.83
N SER A 20 8.61 -2.64 -2.10
CA SER A 20 7.20 -2.30 -2.33
C SER A 20 6.77 -1.16 -1.41
N VAL A 21 6.08 -0.18 -1.97
CA VAL A 21 5.46 0.93 -1.22
C VAL A 21 3.95 0.79 -1.37
N TYR A 22 3.26 0.51 -0.26
CA TYR A 22 1.81 0.41 -0.23
C TYR A 22 1.21 1.76 0.14
N PHE A 23 0.36 2.31 -0.74
CA PHE A 23 -0.29 3.61 -0.55
C PHE A 23 -1.63 3.48 0.18
N ALA A 24 -2.03 4.56 0.86
CA ALA A 24 -3.37 4.70 1.41
C ALA A 24 -4.33 5.28 0.36
N GLY A 25 -5.56 4.79 0.34
CA GLY A 25 -6.64 5.20 -0.55
C GLY A 25 -6.93 4.20 -1.68
N CYS A 26 -8.17 3.72 -1.77
CA CYS A 26 -8.68 2.98 -2.93
C CYS A 26 -10.21 3.14 -3.01
N SER A 27 -10.71 3.73 -4.09
CA SER A 27 -12.16 4.01 -4.27
C SER A 27 -12.97 2.82 -4.79
N HIS A 28 -12.33 1.71 -5.12
CA HIS A 28 -12.99 0.58 -5.79
C HIS A 28 -13.83 -0.28 -4.84
N HIS A 29 -13.47 -0.37 -3.57
CA HIS A 29 -14.16 -1.16 -2.55
C HIS A 29 -14.55 -2.58 -3.02
N CYS A 30 -13.61 -3.29 -3.67
CA CYS A 30 -13.87 -4.61 -4.26
C CYS A 30 -14.34 -5.61 -3.20
N HIS A 31 -15.32 -6.46 -3.55
CA HIS A 31 -15.75 -7.56 -2.68
C HIS A 31 -14.58 -8.54 -2.43
N GLY A 32 -14.30 -8.84 -1.16
CA GLY A 32 -13.19 -9.74 -0.77
C GLY A 32 -11.81 -9.11 -0.96
N CYS A 33 -11.69 -7.78 -0.86
CA CYS A 33 -10.39 -7.12 -0.97
C CYS A 33 -9.43 -7.63 0.12
N HIS A 34 -8.23 -8.02 -0.26
CA HIS A 34 -7.22 -8.46 0.72
C HIS A 34 -6.75 -7.31 1.63
N ASN A 35 -6.92 -6.06 1.19
CA ASN A 35 -6.45 -4.86 1.88
C ASN A 35 -7.59 -3.85 2.10
N GLU A 36 -8.71 -4.26 2.70
CA GLU A 36 -9.83 -3.33 2.98
C GLU A 36 -9.39 -2.12 3.83
N HIS A 37 -8.42 -2.33 4.74
CA HIS A 37 -7.84 -1.26 5.54
C HIS A 37 -7.13 -0.17 4.72
N SER A 38 -6.77 -0.44 3.45
CA SER A 38 -6.12 0.55 2.59
C SER A 38 -7.10 1.52 1.94
N TRP A 39 -8.41 1.33 2.09
CA TRP A 39 -9.42 2.15 1.41
C TRP A 39 -9.45 3.60 1.90
N ASP A 40 -9.13 3.84 3.17
CA ASP A 40 -9.10 5.17 3.74
C ASP A 40 -7.94 6.00 3.17
N PHE A 41 -8.27 7.06 2.43
CA PHE A 41 -7.31 8.02 1.87
C PHE A 41 -6.56 8.82 2.94
N MET A 42 -7.09 8.88 4.17
CA MET A 42 -6.47 9.55 5.31
C MET A 42 -5.66 8.60 6.21
N GLY A 43 -5.64 7.31 5.89
CA GLY A 43 -4.84 6.31 6.59
C GLY A 43 -3.33 6.49 6.42
N GLY A 44 -2.56 5.80 7.27
CA GLY A 44 -1.10 5.76 7.19
C GLY A 44 -0.42 7.10 7.44
N GLU A 45 0.79 7.25 6.89
CA GLU A 45 1.70 8.35 7.13
C GLU A 45 1.80 9.28 5.91
N GLN A 46 1.90 10.60 6.16
CA GLN A 46 2.10 11.58 5.12
C GLN A 46 3.53 11.51 4.59
N ILE A 47 3.68 11.50 3.27
CA ILE A 47 4.99 11.63 2.63
C ILE A 47 5.50 13.04 2.90
N ALA A 48 6.66 13.13 3.55
CA ALA A 48 7.35 14.39 3.76
C ALA A 48 7.80 14.99 2.42
N PRO A 49 7.89 16.33 2.30
CA PRO A 49 8.47 16.98 1.12
C PRO A 49 9.92 16.56 0.85
#